data_AF-X1IH24-F1
#
_entry.id   AF-X1IH24-F1
#
_cell.length_a   1.000
_cell.length_b   1.000
_cell.length_c   1.000
_cell.angle_alpha   90.00
_cell.angle_beta   90.00
_cell.angle_gamma   90.00
#
_symmetry.space_group_name_H-M   'P 1'
#
loop_
_entity.id
_entity.type
_entity.pdbx_description
1 polymer ?
#
loop_
_entity_poly.entity_id
_entity_poly.type
_entity_poly.pdbx_seq_one_letter_code
_entity_poly.pdbx_strand_id
1 'polypeptide(L)'
;QAKLQIIEHGMDLRLLDDYKACWIKKLRWKKAPKFAWDRMKDEKKILRRLSLLKKHKIQALVYVLMGFDSTMEQNIYRCQKIHDFGCDPFPMLYKPTQELRRFRRMIYLRYYRQYKTIGEAWKAYGRNK
;
A
#
# COMPACT_ATOMS: atom_id res chain seq x y z
N GLN A 1 -21.30 6.99 -27.67
CA GLN A 1 -21.28 5.85 -26.72
C GLN A 1 -20.81 6.38 -25.36
N ALA A 2 -21.63 6.28 -24.30
CA ALA A 2 -21.26 6.75 -22.97
C ALA A 2 -20.14 5.87 -22.38
N LYS A 3 -19.06 6.49 -21.92
CA LYS A 3 -17.88 5.80 -21.38
C LYS A 3 -17.92 5.88 -19.85
N LEU A 4 -18.48 4.87 -19.18
CA LEU A 4 -18.45 4.78 -17.71
C LEU A 4 -17.02 4.55 -17.22
N GLN A 5 -16.56 5.32 -16.23
CA GLN A 5 -15.27 5.20 -15.57
C GLN A 5 -15.45 5.36 -14.07
N ILE A 6 -14.72 4.56 -13.28
CA ILE A 6 -14.77 4.66 -11.82
C ILE A 6 -13.72 5.65 -11.30
N ILE A 7 -14.18 6.54 -10.41
CA ILE A 7 -13.36 7.45 -9.61
C ILE A 7 -13.62 7.08 -8.15
N GLU A 8 -12.57 6.69 -7.44
CA GLU A 8 -12.64 6.10 -6.11
C GLU A 8 -11.49 6.68 -5.26
N HIS A 9 -11.76 6.94 -3.98
CA HIS A 9 -10.85 7.68 -3.10
C HIS A 9 -10.13 6.80 -2.06
N GLY A 10 -10.62 5.60 -1.79
CA GLY A 10 -10.02 4.52 -1.02
C GLY A 10 -11.09 3.51 -0.55
N MET A 11 -10.96 2.25 -0.94
CA MET A 11 -11.80 1.16 -0.44
C MET A 11 -11.22 0.49 0.81
N ASP A 12 -12.07 0.01 1.71
CA ASP A 12 -11.60 -0.84 2.81
C ASP A 12 -11.20 -2.21 2.27
N LEU A 13 -9.90 -2.51 2.31
CA LEU A 13 -9.35 -3.77 1.80
C LEU A 13 -9.95 -4.97 2.51
N ARG A 14 -10.37 -4.84 3.78
CA ARG A 14 -10.91 -5.93 4.60
C ARG A 14 -12.20 -6.50 4.01
N LEU A 15 -12.96 -5.70 3.25
CA LEU A 15 -14.23 -6.06 2.63
C LEU A 15 -14.07 -6.79 1.28
N LEU A 16 -12.85 -6.89 0.75
CA LEU A 16 -12.60 -7.58 -0.51
C LEU A 16 -12.87 -9.08 -0.37
N ASP A 17 -13.50 -9.68 -1.37
CA ASP A 17 -13.60 -11.13 -1.56
C ASP A 17 -13.34 -11.48 -3.03
N ASP A 18 -13.38 -12.77 -3.37
CA ASP A 18 -13.05 -13.24 -4.71
C ASP A 18 -14.04 -12.69 -5.78
N TYR A 19 -15.33 -12.62 -5.44
CA TYR A 19 -16.36 -12.06 -6.31
C TYR A 19 -16.11 -10.58 -6.60
N LYS A 20 -15.87 -9.78 -5.55
CA LYS A 20 -15.54 -8.36 -5.68
C LYS A 20 -14.24 -8.15 -6.44
N ALA A 21 -13.21 -8.96 -6.20
CA ALA A 21 -11.94 -8.88 -6.92
C ALA A 21 -12.11 -9.14 -8.42
N CYS A 22 -12.91 -10.15 -8.81
CA CYS A 22 -13.25 -10.41 -10.20
C CYS A 22 -13.89 -9.19 -10.88
N TRP A 23 -14.82 -8.52 -10.20
CA TRP A 23 -15.43 -7.30 -10.70
C TRP A 23 -14.45 -6.14 -10.80
N ILE A 24 -13.65 -5.89 -9.74
CA ILE A 24 -12.62 -4.84 -9.74
C ILE A 24 -11.68 -5.00 -10.93
N LYS A 25 -11.30 -6.24 -11.29
CA LYS A 25 -10.44 -6.50 -12.45
C LYS A 25 -11.10 -6.13 -13.80
N LYS A 26 -12.41 -6.30 -13.93
CA LYS A 26 -13.18 -6.03 -15.16
C LYS A 26 -13.54 -4.56 -15.35
N LEU A 27 -13.58 -3.79 -14.27
CA LEU A 27 -13.96 -2.38 -14.32
C LEU A 27 -12.88 -1.54 -15.01
N ARG A 28 -13.32 -0.51 -15.76
CA ARG A 28 -12.41 0.46 -16.36
C ARG A 28 -12.15 1.61 -15.40
N TRP A 29 -10.98 1.56 -14.77
CA TRP A 29 -10.56 2.55 -13.79
C TRP A 29 -9.91 3.76 -14.44
N LYS A 30 -10.18 4.96 -13.93
CA LYS A 30 -9.44 6.18 -14.32
C LYS A 30 -8.04 6.21 -13.71
N LYS A 31 -7.88 5.64 -12.52
CA LYS A 31 -6.61 5.50 -11.78
C LYS A 31 -6.58 4.12 -11.12
N ALA A 32 -5.40 3.62 -10.76
CA ALA A 32 -5.29 2.34 -10.05
C ALA A 32 -6.26 2.28 -8.84
N PRO A 33 -6.92 1.13 -8.59
CA PRO A 33 -7.75 0.94 -7.41
C PRO A 33 -6.98 1.29 -6.14
N LYS A 34 -7.67 1.93 -5.19
CA LYS A 34 -7.06 2.36 -3.93
C LYS A 34 -7.67 1.58 -2.78
N PHE A 35 -6.80 1.19 -1.85
CA PHE A 35 -7.21 0.50 -0.63
C PHE A 35 -6.52 1.08 0.60
N ALA A 36 -7.00 0.76 1.79
CA ALA A 36 -6.36 1.17 3.05
C ALA A 36 -5.96 -0.03 3.93
N TRP A 37 -4.82 0.12 4.62
CA TRP A 37 -4.38 -0.68 5.75
C TRP A 37 -4.07 0.26 6.93
N ASP A 38 -5.11 0.55 7.71
CA ASP A 38 -5.02 1.54 8.78
C ASP A 38 -4.28 1.01 10.01
N ARG A 39 -4.64 -0.19 10.49
CA ARG A 39 -4.19 -0.70 11.79
C ARG A 39 -3.45 -2.04 11.68
N MET A 40 -2.39 -2.20 12.46
CA MET A 40 -1.62 -3.46 12.49
C MET A 40 -2.45 -4.67 12.89
N LYS A 41 -3.42 -4.51 13.81
CA LYS A 41 -4.31 -5.61 14.25
C LYS A 41 -5.07 -6.31 13.12
N ASP A 42 -5.26 -5.63 11.99
CA ASP A 42 -5.99 -6.17 10.84
C ASP A 42 -5.09 -6.99 9.89
N GLU A 43 -3.80 -7.16 10.21
CA GLU A 43 -2.78 -7.80 9.37
C GLU A 43 -3.25 -9.10 8.73
N LYS A 44 -3.67 -10.08 9.54
CA LYS A 44 -4.06 -11.41 9.03
C LYS A 44 -5.17 -11.31 7.99
N LYS A 45 -6.12 -10.39 8.19
CA LYS A 45 -7.20 -10.13 7.23
C LYS A 45 -6.63 -9.47 5.99
N ILE A 46 -5.85 -8.40 6.14
CA ILE A 46 -5.25 -7.66 5.02
C ILE A 46 -4.37 -8.56 4.14
N LEU A 47 -3.49 -9.38 4.71
CA LEU A 47 -2.62 -10.28 3.93
C LEU A 47 -3.43 -11.27 3.08
N ARG A 48 -4.55 -11.80 3.62
CA ARG A 48 -5.49 -12.64 2.86
C ARG A 48 -6.17 -11.90 1.71
N ARG A 49 -6.33 -10.57 1.81
CA ARG A 49 -6.94 -9.76 0.75
C ARG A 49 -5.91 -9.32 -0.29
N LEU A 50 -4.68 -9.03 0.13
CA LEU A 50 -3.56 -8.80 -0.78
C LEU A 50 -3.28 -10.04 -1.64
N SER A 51 -3.41 -11.26 -1.09
CA SER A 51 -3.28 -12.48 -1.88
C SER A 51 -4.37 -12.62 -2.94
N LEU A 52 -5.60 -12.15 -2.68
CA LEU A 52 -6.67 -12.07 -3.69
C LEU A 52 -6.33 -11.06 -4.78
N LEU A 53 -5.84 -9.87 -4.43
CA LEU A 53 -5.39 -8.89 -5.43
C LEU A 53 -4.29 -9.48 -6.33
N LYS A 54 -3.31 -10.17 -5.74
CA LYS A 54 -2.26 -10.88 -6.48
C LYS A 54 -2.82 -11.97 -7.38
N LYS A 55 -3.72 -12.84 -6.87
CA LYS A 55 -4.40 -13.90 -7.63
C LYS A 55 -5.09 -13.34 -8.88
N HIS A 56 -5.80 -12.23 -8.73
CA HIS A 56 -6.54 -11.59 -9.83
C HIS A 56 -5.68 -10.63 -10.68
N LYS A 57 -4.37 -10.56 -10.43
CA LYS A 57 -3.43 -9.66 -11.13
C LYS A 57 -3.92 -8.21 -11.10
N ILE A 58 -4.36 -7.75 -9.93
CA ILE A 58 -4.81 -6.38 -9.68
C ILE A 58 -3.67 -5.61 -9.04
N GLN A 59 -3.10 -4.66 -9.78
CA GLN A 59 -2.16 -3.70 -9.22
C GLN A 59 -2.94 -2.55 -8.58
N ALA A 60 -2.76 -2.36 -7.28
CA ALA A 60 -3.46 -1.35 -6.50
C ALA A 60 -2.49 -0.49 -5.70
N LEU A 61 -2.97 0.68 -5.30
CA LEU A 61 -2.28 1.57 -4.38
C LEU A 61 -2.87 1.40 -2.98
N VAL A 62 -2.04 1.08 -1.98
CA VAL A 62 -2.51 0.77 -0.63
C VAL A 62 -2.00 1.82 0.35
N TYR A 63 -2.93 2.58 0.91
CA TYR A 63 -2.67 3.56 1.94
C TYR A 63 -2.25 2.87 3.24
N VAL A 64 -1.20 3.39 3.86
CA VAL A 64 -0.70 2.91 5.16
C VAL A 64 -0.69 4.07 6.12
N LEU A 65 -1.59 4.04 7.11
CA LEU A 65 -1.66 5.07 8.13
C LEU A 65 -0.47 4.96 9.09
N MET A 66 0.27 6.05 9.27
CA MET A 66 1.48 6.11 10.10
C MET A 66 1.41 7.27 11.10
N GLY A 67 2.02 7.08 12.27
CA GLY A 67 2.02 8.09 13.34
C GLY A 67 0.69 8.14 14.13
N PHE A 68 -0.12 7.08 14.07
CA PHE A 68 -1.31 6.93 14.92
C PHE A 68 -1.06 5.88 16.01
N ASP A 69 -1.01 4.60 15.65
CA ASP A 69 -0.84 3.47 16.58
C ASP A 69 0.20 2.44 16.09
N SER A 70 1.25 2.90 15.40
CA SER A 70 2.24 2.02 14.75
C SER A 70 3.69 2.48 14.90
N THR A 71 4.62 1.55 15.11
CA THR A 71 6.07 1.82 15.13
C THR A 71 6.66 1.93 13.72
N MET A 72 7.91 2.39 13.61
CA MET A 72 8.60 2.50 12.33
C MET A 72 8.86 1.13 11.69
N GLU A 73 9.18 0.11 12.49
CA GLU A 73 9.35 -1.28 12.04
C GLU A 73 8.05 -1.82 11.47
N GLN A 74 6.92 -1.56 12.14
CA GLN A 74 5.59 -1.95 11.66
C GLN A 74 5.23 -1.23 10.36
N ASN A 75 5.63 0.03 10.19
CA ASN A 75 5.43 0.77 8.94
C ASN A 75 6.20 0.14 7.78
N ILE A 76 7.49 -0.14 7.99
CA ILE A 76 8.36 -0.81 7.00
C ILE A 76 7.78 -2.17 6.64
N TYR A 77 7.40 -2.96 7.64
CA TYR A 77 6.80 -4.28 7.46
C TYR A 77 5.55 -4.24 6.59
N ARG A 78 4.60 -3.34 6.90
CA ARG A 78 3.37 -3.17 6.09
C ARG A 78 3.69 -2.81 4.66
N CYS A 79 4.57 -1.83 4.45
CA CYS A 79 4.98 -1.43 3.10
C CYS A 79 5.65 -2.58 2.34
N GLN A 80 6.50 -3.37 3.02
CA GLN A 80 7.16 -4.53 2.42
C GLN A 80 6.12 -5.56 1.96
N LYS A 81 5.17 -5.93 2.83
CA LYS A 81 4.13 -6.89 2.46
C LYS A 81 3.30 -6.41 1.28
N ILE A 82 2.88 -5.16 1.26
CA ILE A 82 2.15 -4.58 0.13
C ILE A 82 2.96 -4.74 -1.17
N HIS A 83 4.26 -4.44 -1.13
CA HIS A 83 5.17 -4.58 -2.26
C HIS A 83 5.33 -6.05 -2.71
N ASP A 84 5.51 -6.99 -1.79
CA ASP A 84 5.66 -8.44 -2.07
C ASP A 84 4.42 -9.02 -2.78
N PHE A 85 3.24 -8.43 -2.54
CA PHE A 85 1.99 -8.78 -3.20
C PHE A 85 1.77 -8.08 -4.55
N GLY A 86 2.73 -7.27 -5.01
CA GLY A 86 2.68 -6.57 -6.30
C GLY A 86 1.85 -5.29 -6.28
N CYS A 87 1.55 -4.76 -5.10
CA CYS A 87 0.85 -3.48 -4.93
C CYS A 87 1.84 -2.36 -4.57
N ASP A 88 1.43 -1.11 -4.76
CA ASP A 88 2.23 0.07 -4.42
C ASP A 88 1.85 0.59 -3.02
N PRO A 89 2.78 0.60 -2.04
CA PRO A 89 2.51 1.20 -0.74
C PRO A 89 2.46 2.72 -0.83
N PHE A 90 1.55 3.33 -0.07
CA PHE A 90 1.37 4.78 -0.03
C PHE A 90 1.25 5.29 1.41
N PRO A 91 2.35 5.76 2.01
CA PRO A 91 2.34 6.26 3.38
C PRO A 91 1.43 7.49 3.55
N MET A 92 0.43 7.37 4.43
CA MET A 92 -0.42 8.47 4.90
C MET A 92 -0.04 8.82 6.34
N LEU A 93 0.36 10.07 6.59
CA LEU A 93 0.86 10.49 7.89
C LEU A 93 -0.27 11.15 8.69
N TYR A 94 -0.60 10.61 9.86
CA TYR A 94 -1.53 11.21 10.80
C TYR A 94 -0.81 12.27 11.66
N LYS A 95 0.11 11.85 12.53
CA LYS A 95 1.03 12.76 13.24
C LYS A 95 2.43 12.68 12.61
N PRO A 96 2.83 13.64 11.77
CA PRO A 96 4.06 13.53 10.99
C PRO A 96 5.30 13.87 11.83
N THR A 97 6.23 12.93 11.95
CA THR A 97 7.59 13.17 12.45
C THR A 97 8.58 13.41 11.31
N GLN A 98 9.79 13.88 11.59
CA GLN A 98 10.85 14.01 10.59
C GLN A 98 11.18 12.66 9.95
N GLU A 99 11.25 11.61 10.76
CA GLU A 99 11.49 10.23 10.31
C GLU A 99 10.39 9.76 9.34
N LEU A 100 9.12 9.90 9.71
CA LEU A 100 8.00 9.50 8.87
C LEU A 100 7.94 10.29 7.55
N ARG A 101 8.27 11.59 7.58
CA ARG A 101 8.38 12.40 6.36
C ARG A 101 9.50 11.90 5.44
N ARG A 102 10.66 11.54 5.99
CA ARG A 102 11.78 10.96 5.24
C ARG A 102 11.38 9.61 4.63
N PHE A 103 10.75 8.73 5.41
CA PHE A 103 10.31 7.44 4.93
C PHE A 103 9.29 7.56 3.79
N ARG A 104 8.27 8.41 3.96
CA ARG A 104 7.30 8.71 2.90
C ARG A 104 7.98 9.17 1.61
N ARG A 105 8.97 10.07 1.73
CA ARG A 105 9.75 10.55 0.57
C ARG A 105 10.48 9.42 -0.12
N MET A 106 11.14 8.52 0.62
CA MET A 106 11.82 7.36 0.06
C MET A 106 10.85 6.45 -0.72
N ILE A 107 9.67 6.18 -0.17
CA ILE A 107 8.63 5.39 -0.85
C ILE A 107 8.13 6.09 -2.12
N TYR A 108 7.84 7.40 -2.06
CA TYR A 108 7.34 8.15 -3.21
C TYR A 108 8.34 8.25 -4.35
N LEU A 109 9.63 8.40 -4.03
CA LEU A 109 10.71 8.36 -5.01
C LEU A 109 10.94 6.97 -5.60
N ARG A 110 10.24 5.93 -5.10
CA ARG A 110 10.45 4.52 -5.47
C ARG A 110 11.89 4.05 -5.26
N TYR A 111 12.64 4.74 -4.39
CA TYR A 111 14.04 4.46 -4.09
C TYR A 111 14.24 3.02 -3.61
N TYR A 112 13.26 2.45 -2.93
CA TYR A 112 13.30 1.07 -2.44
C TYR A 112 13.37 0.00 -3.53
N ARG A 113 13.00 0.31 -4.78
CA ARG A 113 12.94 -0.68 -5.87
C ARG A 113 14.32 -1.14 -6.36
N GLN A 114 15.38 -0.43 -6.00
CA GLN A 114 16.76 -0.84 -6.31
C GLN A 114 17.39 -1.75 -5.24
N TYR A 115 16.63 -2.06 -4.17
CA TYR A 115 17.09 -2.90 -3.07
C TYR A 115 16.26 -4.18 -2.99
N LYS A 116 16.79 -5.21 -2.31
CA LYS A 116 16.08 -6.46 -2.10
C LYS A 116 14.88 -6.28 -1.16
N THR A 117 15.01 -5.40 -0.17
CA THR A 117 13.92 -5.07 0.75
C THR A 117 13.80 -3.56 0.99
N ILE A 118 12.58 -3.11 1.34
CA ILE A 118 12.31 -1.75 1.81
C ILE A 118 13.09 -1.46 3.10
N GLY A 119 13.31 -2.46 3.95
CA GLY A 119 14.13 -2.31 5.15
C GLY A 119 15.58 -1.99 4.84
N GLU A 120 16.19 -2.68 3.88
CA GLU A 120 17.54 -2.34 3.38
C GLU A 120 17.59 -0.96 2.76
N ALA A 121 16.60 -0.63 1.91
CA ALA A 121 16.49 0.68 1.30
C ALA A 121 16.42 1.79 2.36
N TRP A 122 15.65 1.57 3.43
CA TRP A 122 15.50 2.54 4.51
C TRP A 122 16.80 2.77 5.27
N LYS A 123 17.53 1.69 5.58
CA LYS A 123 18.86 1.78 6.20
C LYS A 123 19.84 2.55 5.32
N ALA A 124 19.85 2.31 4.01
CA ALA A 124 20.71 3.02 3.06
C ALA A 124 20.32 4.50 2.92
N TYR A 125 19.03 4.78 2.83
CA TYR A 125 18.49 6.15 2.72
C TYR A 125 18.77 7.00 3.97
N GLY A 126 18.86 6.36 5.14
CA GLY A 126 19.24 6.98 6.40
C GLY A 126 20.66 7.54 6.41
N ARG A 127 21.61 6.84 5.77
CA ARG A 127 23.05 7.16 5.78
C ARG A 127 23.46 8.27 4.80
N ASN A 128 22.68 8.50 3.75
CA ASN A 128 23.02 9.45 2.68
C ASN A 128 22.58 10.91 2.96
N LYS A 129 22.18 11.24 4.20
CA LYS A 129 21.77 12.59 4.62
C LYS A 129 21.99 12.85 6.10
#